data_AF-A0A3D6BVY9-F1
#
_entry.id   AF-A0A3D6BVY9-F1
#
_cell.length_a   1.000
_cell.length_b   1.000
_cell.length_c   1.000
_cell.angle_alpha   90.00
_cell.angle_beta   90.00
_cell.angle_gamma   90.00
#
_symmetry.space_group_name_H-M   'P 1'
#
loop_
_entity.id
_entity.type
_entity.pdbx_description
1 polymer ?
#
loop_
_entity_poly.entity_id
_entity_poly.type
_entity_poly.pdbx_seq_one_letter_code
_entity_poly.pdbx_strand_id
1 'polypeptide(L)'
;MKTKYIWLLAVLLSFTACNNDDDSSSTVDNLPPLTAGEADFSNYVAVGASFSAGFSDGALFIATQENSFPNIMSKKFEMLGGGSFSQPLMNDNIGGFVMGGTVVANPRLYFDGSGPVVLPATPTTQITDHLSGSFNNYGIPGAKSFHLGIPGYASLNPYFGRMASSPTATVIGDAVAQNPTFFTLSEIGGNDVLSYATSGGTGVDQTGNLNPATYGVNDITDPNVFAASFSAAVDALTANGAKGVVTNVPYITSLAHFTTVPHNPLDPTNPDFGPQIPLLNSIFGSINQIYVAIGEPERSIVFSETEASPVVIRDEYLTDVSAQITGALMASPTFPA
;
A
#
# COMPACT_ATOMS: atom_id res chain seq x y z
N MET A 1 -13.84 -70.50 -4.31
CA MET A 1 -14.48 -69.64 -3.29
C MET A 1 -13.51 -68.57 -2.80
N LYS A 2 -13.38 -67.41 -3.48
CA LYS A 2 -12.60 -66.26 -2.96
C LYS A 2 -13.13 -64.87 -3.37
N THR A 3 -14.30 -64.77 -4.02
CA THR A 3 -14.85 -63.50 -4.51
C THR A 3 -16.07 -62.98 -3.75
N LYS A 4 -16.71 -63.80 -2.89
CA LYS A 4 -17.94 -63.41 -2.18
C LYS A 4 -17.74 -62.40 -1.05
N TYR A 5 -16.53 -62.30 -0.48
CA TYR A 5 -16.27 -61.41 0.66
C TYR A 5 -15.57 -60.10 0.27
N ILE A 6 -14.98 -60.01 -0.93
CA ILE A 6 -14.31 -58.79 -1.41
C ILE A 6 -15.32 -57.68 -1.70
N TRP A 7 -16.45 -58.02 -2.34
CA TRP A 7 -17.52 -57.05 -2.61
C TRP A 7 -18.21 -56.57 -1.33
N LEU A 8 -18.33 -57.45 -0.32
CA LEU A 8 -18.88 -57.10 0.98
C LEU A 8 -17.94 -56.17 1.78
N LEU A 9 -16.62 -56.38 1.67
CA LEU A 9 -15.62 -55.48 2.24
C LEU A 9 -15.58 -54.12 1.52
N ALA A 10 -15.73 -54.10 0.20
CA ALA A 10 -15.76 -52.87 -0.60
C ALA A 10 -17.00 -52.01 -0.27
N VAL A 11 -18.16 -52.66 -0.07
CA VAL A 11 -19.38 -51.98 0.36
C VAL A 11 -19.22 -51.43 1.79
N LEU A 12 -18.64 -52.20 2.72
CA LEU A 12 -18.37 -51.70 4.07
C LEU A 12 -17.41 -50.49 4.06
N LEU A 13 -16.32 -50.57 3.29
CA LEU A 13 -15.35 -49.47 3.16
C LEU A 13 -15.96 -48.23 2.49
N SER A 14 -16.91 -48.39 1.58
CA SER A 14 -17.63 -47.24 0.98
C SER A 14 -18.61 -46.56 1.94
N PHE A 15 -19.09 -47.25 3.00
CA PHE A 15 -19.92 -46.64 4.04
C PHE A 15 -19.09 -46.02 5.18
N THR A 16 -17.81 -46.35 5.32
CA THR A 16 -16.92 -45.78 6.35
C THR A 16 -15.96 -44.71 5.82
N ALA A 17 -15.86 -44.53 4.50
CA ALA A 17 -14.97 -43.53 3.87
C ALA A 17 -15.53 -42.09 3.92
N CYS A 18 -16.78 -41.91 4.36
CA CYS A 18 -17.36 -40.61 4.68
C CYS A 18 -17.73 -40.56 6.16
N ASN A 19 -16.74 -40.59 7.04
CA ASN A 19 -16.91 -40.09 8.39
C ASN A 19 -15.65 -39.30 8.77
N ASN A 20 -15.54 -38.08 8.25
CA ASN A 20 -14.84 -37.04 8.99
C ASN A 20 -15.80 -36.64 10.12
N ASP A 21 -15.56 -37.18 11.31
CA ASP A 21 -16.26 -36.85 12.56
C ASP A 21 -15.86 -35.45 13.09
N ASP A 22 -15.61 -34.48 12.21
CA ASP A 22 -15.13 -33.13 12.57
C ASP A 22 -16.14 -32.01 12.30
N ASP A 23 -17.43 -32.31 12.08
CA ASP A 23 -18.43 -31.22 12.02
C ASP A 23 -19.85 -31.61 12.48
N SER A 24 -19.94 -32.40 13.55
CA SER A 24 -21.21 -32.68 14.25
C SER A 24 -21.65 -31.56 15.21
N SER A 25 -21.08 -30.35 15.08
CA SER A 25 -21.67 -29.11 15.58
C SER A 25 -22.18 -28.24 14.43
N SER A 26 -23.01 -28.81 13.54
CA SER A 26 -23.97 -28.02 12.78
C SER A 26 -25.11 -27.59 13.71
N THR A 27 -24.78 -26.86 14.78
CA THR A 27 -25.65 -25.76 15.16
C THR A 27 -25.69 -24.89 13.92
N VAL A 28 -26.79 -24.96 13.16
CA VAL A 28 -27.15 -23.88 12.27
C VAL A 28 -27.23 -22.68 13.19
N ASP A 29 -26.13 -21.94 13.27
CA ASP A 29 -26.12 -20.66 13.96
C ASP A 29 -27.22 -19.88 13.27
N ASN A 30 -28.31 -19.63 14.00
CA ASN A 30 -29.34 -18.73 13.54
C ASN A 30 -28.69 -17.35 13.52
N LEU A 31 -27.98 -17.06 12.43
CA LEU A 31 -27.44 -15.76 12.17
C LEU A 31 -28.61 -14.78 12.20
N PRO A 32 -28.41 -13.58 12.78
CA PRO A 32 -29.44 -12.57 12.75
C PRO A 32 -29.89 -12.33 11.31
N PRO A 33 -31.18 -12.07 11.08
CA PRO A 33 -31.67 -11.76 9.74
C PRO A 33 -30.90 -10.55 9.20
N LEU A 34 -30.46 -10.65 7.95
CA LEU A 34 -29.84 -9.54 7.27
C LEU A 34 -30.88 -8.42 7.12
N THR A 35 -30.58 -7.24 7.68
CA THR A 35 -31.46 -6.07 7.62
C THR A 35 -30.64 -4.82 7.33
N ALA A 36 -31.19 -3.93 6.50
CA ALA A 36 -30.59 -2.63 6.20
C ALA A 36 -30.87 -1.58 7.30
N GLY A 37 -31.80 -1.87 8.22
CA GLY A 37 -32.29 -0.87 9.15
C GLY A 37 -32.87 0.33 8.40
N GLU A 38 -32.29 1.52 8.63
CA GLU A 38 -32.66 2.78 7.96
C GLU A 38 -31.71 3.14 6.81
N ALA A 39 -30.68 2.33 6.53
CA ALA A 39 -29.75 2.59 5.44
C ALA A 39 -30.37 2.25 4.08
N ASP A 40 -30.10 3.09 3.08
CA ASP A 40 -30.49 2.86 1.70
C ASP A 40 -29.25 2.52 0.86
N PHE A 41 -29.08 1.25 0.51
CA PHE A 41 -27.93 0.79 -0.29
C PHE A 41 -28.20 0.76 -1.80
N SER A 42 -29.33 1.30 -2.27
CA SER A 42 -29.75 1.24 -3.68
C SER A 42 -28.70 1.82 -4.64
N ASN A 43 -27.87 2.76 -4.18
CA ASN A 43 -26.72 3.27 -4.91
C ASN A 43 -25.53 3.51 -3.97
N TYR A 44 -24.65 2.52 -3.88
CA TYR A 44 -23.44 2.59 -3.08
C TYR A 44 -22.28 3.19 -3.86
N VAL A 45 -21.62 4.21 -3.30
CA VAL A 45 -20.38 4.79 -3.83
C VAL A 45 -19.28 4.71 -2.77
N ALA A 46 -18.11 4.22 -3.16
CA ALA A 46 -16.92 4.22 -2.30
C ALA A 46 -15.94 5.28 -2.78
N VAL A 47 -15.44 6.10 -1.87
CA VAL A 47 -14.40 7.10 -2.11
C VAL A 47 -13.25 6.82 -1.15
N GLY A 48 -12.03 6.72 -1.66
CA GLY A 48 -10.88 6.49 -0.81
C GLY A 48 -9.58 6.36 -1.57
N ALA A 49 -8.59 5.75 -0.93
CA ALA A 49 -7.26 5.59 -1.49
C ALA A 49 -7.06 4.18 -2.10
N SER A 50 -5.85 3.65 -1.93
CA SER A 50 -5.41 2.34 -2.43
C SER A 50 -6.22 1.17 -1.87
N PHE A 51 -6.66 1.22 -0.61
CA PHE A 51 -7.43 0.15 0.03
C PHE A 51 -8.81 -0.03 -0.63
N SER A 52 -9.52 1.08 -0.85
CA SER A 52 -10.83 1.07 -1.54
C SER A 52 -10.68 0.61 -2.98
N ALA A 53 -9.58 0.96 -3.65
CA ALA A 53 -9.29 0.55 -5.02
C ALA A 53 -9.02 -0.96 -5.17
N GLY A 54 -8.59 -1.64 -4.10
CA GLY A 54 -8.07 -3.00 -4.16
C GLY A 54 -6.61 -3.05 -4.62
N PHE A 55 -5.78 -2.09 -4.22
CA PHE A 55 -4.34 -2.10 -4.50
C PHE A 55 -3.63 -3.11 -3.59
N SER A 56 -2.93 -4.08 -4.18
CA SER A 56 -2.07 -5.01 -3.46
C SER A 56 -0.83 -5.34 -4.27
N ASP A 57 0.18 -5.91 -3.63
CA ASP A 57 1.38 -6.40 -4.31
C ASP A 57 2.05 -5.33 -5.20
N GLY A 58 1.93 -4.04 -4.85
CA GLY A 58 2.53 -2.95 -5.62
C GLY A 58 1.79 -2.51 -6.89
N ALA A 59 0.61 -3.04 -7.20
CA ALA A 59 -0.19 -2.60 -8.36
C ALA A 59 -1.71 -2.78 -8.17
N LEU A 60 -2.53 -2.16 -9.05
CA LEU A 60 -3.89 -2.61 -9.28
C LEU A 60 -3.92 -3.69 -10.36
N PHE A 61 -4.79 -4.68 -10.19
CA PHE A 61 -5.08 -5.70 -11.17
C PHE A 61 -6.46 -6.32 -10.91
N ILE A 62 -7.08 -6.96 -11.92
CA ILE A 62 -8.52 -7.32 -11.88
C ILE A 62 -8.89 -8.07 -10.60
N ALA A 63 -8.15 -9.13 -10.26
CA ALA A 63 -8.49 -9.99 -9.14
C ALA A 63 -8.53 -9.24 -7.80
N THR A 64 -7.67 -8.25 -7.57
CA THR A 64 -7.68 -7.51 -6.31
C THR A 64 -8.72 -6.42 -6.29
N GLN A 65 -9.02 -5.81 -7.44
CA GLN A 65 -10.14 -4.90 -7.58
C GLN A 65 -11.46 -5.65 -7.31
N GLU A 66 -11.63 -6.86 -7.83
CA GLU A 66 -12.80 -7.71 -7.56
C GLU A 66 -12.90 -8.19 -6.12
N ASN A 67 -11.78 -8.20 -5.39
CA ASN A 67 -11.70 -8.52 -3.96
C ASN A 67 -11.51 -7.27 -3.08
N SER A 68 -11.71 -6.07 -3.63
CA SER A 68 -11.66 -4.83 -2.86
C SER A 68 -12.77 -4.83 -1.81
N PHE A 69 -12.51 -4.22 -0.64
CA PHE A 69 -13.54 -4.19 0.42
C PHE A 69 -14.85 -3.54 -0.07
N PRO A 70 -14.86 -2.48 -0.92
CA PRO A 70 -16.10 -1.95 -1.43
C PRO A 70 -16.85 -2.95 -2.31
N ASN A 71 -16.16 -3.70 -3.16
CA ASN A 71 -16.81 -4.72 -3.99
C ASN A 71 -17.31 -5.92 -3.18
N ILE A 72 -16.66 -6.25 -2.07
CA ILE A 72 -17.16 -7.27 -1.13
C ILE A 72 -18.42 -6.76 -0.41
N MET A 73 -18.41 -5.50 0.04
CA MET A 73 -19.55 -4.85 0.69
C MET A 73 -20.75 -4.74 -0.24
N SER A 74 -20.54 -4.35 -1.51
CA SER A 74 -21.63 -4.21 -2.49
C SER A 74 -22.36 -5.53 -2.73
N LYS A 75 -21.64 -6.66 -2.80
CA LYS A 75 -22.23 -8.01 -2.90
C LYS A 75 -23.12 -8.34 -1.69
N LYS A 76 -22.85 -7.77 -0.51
CA LYS A 76 -23.74 -7.91 0.67
C LYS A 76 -24.92 -6.96 0.61
N PHE A 77 -24.71 -5.74 0.13
CA PHE A 77 -25.78 -4.77 -0.08
C PHE A 77 -26.80 -5.22 -1.13
N GLU A 78 -26.36 -5.91 -2.19
CA GLU A 78 -27.25 -6.50 -3.20
C GLU A 78 -28.29 -7.45 -2.58
N MET A 79 -27.89 -8.21 -1.53
CA MET A 79 -28.81 -9.08 -0.78
C MET A 79 -29.91 -8.32 -0.02
N LEU A 80 -29.76 -7.00 0.11
CA LEU A 80 -30.69 -6.06 0.76
C LEU A 80 -31.31 -5.06 -0.22
N GLY A 81 -31.30 -5.36 -1.53
CA GLY A 81 -31.83 -4.45 -2.56
C GLY A 81 -30.86 -3.35 -2.99
N GLY A 82 -29.57 -3.51 -2.69
CA GLY A 82 -28.52 -2.64 -3.21
C GLY A 82 -28.32 -2.77 -4.72
N GLY A 83 -27.84 -1.69 -5.33
CA GLY A 83 -27.61 -1.61 -6.78
C GLY A 83 -26.33 -2.30 -7.25
N SER A 84 -26.13 -2.31 -8.58
CA SER A 84 -24.88 -2.76 -9.20
C SER A 84 -23.70 -1.91 -8.75
N PHE A 85 -22.52 -2.54 -8.61
CA PHE A 85 -21.29 -1.85 -8.24
C PHE A 85 -20.23 -2.02 -9.33
N SER A 86 -19.91 -0.91 -10.01
CA SER A 86 -18.93 -0.86 -11.10
C SER A 86 -17.59 -0.30 -10.62
N GLN A 87 -16.49 -0.83 -11.18
CA GLN A 87 -15.13 -0.44 -10.87
C GLN A 87 -14.31 -0.22 -12.15
N PRO A 88 -13.35 0.72 -12.16
CA PRO A 88 -12.47 0.94 -13.30
C PRO A 88 -11.37 -0.14 -13.38
N LEU A 89 -11.77 -1.35 -13.76
CA LEU A 89 -10.88 -2.51 -13.82
C LEU A 89 -9.65 -2.26 -14.70
N MET A 90 -8.50 -2.79 -14.29
CA MET A 90 -7.31 -2.92 -15.14
C MET A 90 -7.59 -3.91 -16.27
N ASN A 91 -6.76 -3.91 -17.32
CA ASN A 91 -6.97 -4.80 -18.46
C ASN A 91 -6.60 -6.26 -18.16
N ASP A 92 -5.86 -6.53 -17.08
CA ASP A 92 -5.26 -7.83 -16.79
C ASP A 92 -5.03 -8.10 -15.29
N ASN A 93 -4.46 -9.27 -15.00
CA ASN A 93 -3.99 -9.69 -13.68
C ASN A 93 -2.46 -9.52 -13.48
N ILE A 94 -1.80 -8.76 -14.35
CA ILE A 94 -0.37 -8.42 -14.29
C ILE A 94 -0.19 -7.15 -13.48
N GLY A 95 -1.07 -6.17 -13.66
CA GLY A 95 -1.00 -4.86 -13.03
C GLY A 95 0.14 -3.99 -13.58
N GLY A 96 0.17 -2.73 -13.15
CA GLY A 96 1.12 -1.74 -13.68
C GLY A 96 0.64 -1.09 -14.98
N PHE A 97 1.54 -0.33 -15.63
CA PHE A 97 1.21 0.46 -16.82
C PHE A 97 2.31 0.39 -17.87
N VAL A 98 1.88 0.46 -19.13
CA VAL A 98 2.75 0.68 -20.29
C VAL A 98 2.43 2.00 -20.98
N MET A 99 3.42 2.56 -21.67
CA MET A 99 3.24 3.60 -22.67
C MET A 99 3.77 3.06 -24.01
N GLY A 100 2.85 2.71 -24.89
CA GLY A 100 3.16 1.87 -26.05
C GLY A 100 3.63 0.49 -25.59
N GLY A 101 4.89 0.15 -25.90
CA GLY A 101 5.53 -1.09 -25.47
C GLY A 101 6.47 -0.94 -24.26
N THR A 102 6.61 0.26 -23.70
CA THR A 102 7.55 0.53 -22.60
C THR A 102 6.83 0.46 -21.26
N VAL A 103 7.34 -0.31 -20.31
CA VAL A 103 6.83 -0.35 -18.94
C VAL A 103 7.14 0.99 -18.25
N VAL A 104 6.09 1.67 -17.77
CA VAL A 104 6.20 2.96 -17.06
C VAL A 104 5.75 2.86 -15.60
N ALA A 105 5.01 1.81 -15.25
CA ALA A 105 4.80 1.39 -13.87
C ALA A 105 4.94 -0.14 -13.81
N ASN A 106 5.71 -0.62 -12.84
CA ASN A 106 6.06 -2.04 -12.74
C ASN A 106 4.81 -2.94 -12.57
N PRO A 107 4.88 -4.18 -13.08
CA PRO A 107 3.94 -5.23 -12.72
C PRO A 107 3.84 -5.45 -11.22
N ARG A 108 2.76 -6.11 -10.81
CA ARG A 108 2.59 -6.55 -9.43
C ARG A 108 3.73 -7.47 -8.97
N LEU A 109 3.91 -7.54 -7.67
CA LEU A 109 4.73 -8.52 -7.00
C LEU A 109 3.99 -9.86 -6.89
N TYR A 110 4.75 -10.94 -6.70
CA TYR A 110 4.24 -12.22 -6.23
C TYR A 110 5.30 -12.88 -5.34
N PHE A 111 4.88 -13.85 -4.52
CA PHE A 111 5.78 -14.63 -3.70
C PHE A 111 6.30 -15.83 -4.51
N ASP A 112 7.61 -15.92 -4.72
CA ASP A 112 8.23 -17.00 -5.51
C ASP A 112 8.66 -18.23 -4.69
N GLY A 113 8.36 -18.23 -3.39
CA GLY A 113 8.81 -19.24 -2.44
C GLY A 113 9.99 -18.78 -1.58
N SER A 114 10.73 -17.75 -2.02
CA SER A 114 11.84 -17.14 -1.28
C SER A 114 11.53 -15.73 -0.80
N GLY A 115 10.78 -14.94 -1.59
CA GLY A 115 10.42 -13.57 -1.25
C GLY A 115 9.48 -12.93 -2.28
N PRO A 116 9.07 -11.67 -2.03
CA PRO A 116 8.35 -10.88 -3.01
C PRO A 116 9.28 -10.54 -4.19
N VAL A 117 8.86 -10.87 -5.40
CA VAL A 117 9.56 -10.53 -6.65
C VAL A 117 8.59 -9.93 -7.66
N VAL A 118 9.10 -9.08 -8.55
CA VAL A 118 8.29 -8.50 -9.63
C VAL A 118 7.85 -9.61 -10.59
N LEU A 119 6.57 -9.65 -10.92
CA LEU A 119 6.03 -10.59 -11.89
C LEU A 119 6.73 -10.41 -13.24
N PRO A 120 7.36 -11.44 -13.83
CA PRO A 120 8.10 -11.33 -15.10
C PRO A 120 7.15 -11.33 -16.30
N ALA A 121 6.28 -10.32 -16.37
CA ALA A 121 5.30 -10.13 -17.43
C ALA A 121 5.15 -8.64 -17.75
N THR A 122 4.86 -8.31 -19.02
CA THR A 122 4.63 -6.91 -19.43
C THR A 122 3.17 -6.52 -19.17
N PRO A 123 2.88 -5.40 -18.48
CA PRO A 123 1.50 -4.92 -18.30
C PRO A 123 0.82 -4.64 -19.64
N THR A 124 -0.50 -4.79 -19.72
CA THR A 124 -1.27 -4.50 -20.94
C THR A 124 -2.10 -3.22 -20.87
N THR A 125 -2.22 -2.63 -19.67
CA THR A 125 -2.96 -1.37 -19.48
C THR A 125 -2.11 -0.20 -19.92
N GLN A 126 -2.58 0.61 -20.87
CA GLN A 126 -1.87 1.83 -21.26
C GLN A 126 -2.09 2.90 -20.19
N ILE A 127 -1.04 3.65 -19.87
CA ILE A 127 -1.12 4.76 -18.92
C ILE A 127 -2.09 5.87 -19.39
N THR A 128 -2.35 5.93 -20.69
CA THR A 128 -3.27 6.88 -21.34
C THR A 128 -4.66 6.30 -21.61
N ASP A 129 -4.93 5.05 -21.23
CA ASP A 129 -6.27 4.46 -21.44
C ASP A 129 -7.30 5.28 -20.66
N HIS A 130 -8.49 5.40 -21.23
CA HIS A 130 -9.65 6.00 -20.57
C HIS A 130 -10.84 5.07 -20.70
N LEU A 131 -11.51 4.81 -19.57
CA LEU A 131 -12.69 3.98 -19.46
C LEU A 131 -13.92 4.88 -19.35
N SER A 132 -14.90 4.61 -20.21
CA SER A 132 -16.20 5.28 -20.17
C SER A 132 -17.22 4.49 -19.34
N GLY A 133 -18.22 5.19 -18.83
CA GLY A 133 -19.33 4.60 -18.06
C GLY A 133 -19.44 5.18 -16.65
N SER A 134 -20.37 4.61 -15.88
CA SER A 134 -20.54 4.93 -14.47
C SER A 134 -19.69 3.98 -13.62
N PHE A 135 -19.03 4.54 -12.61
CA PHE A 135 -18.24 3.81 -11.64
C PHE A 135 -18.77 4.10 -10.24
N ASN A 136 -18.77 3.10 -9.38
CA ASN A 136 -19.14 3.24 -7.97
C ASN A 136 -17.91 3.34 -7.08
N ASN A 137 -16.76 2.83 -7.53
CA ASN A 137 -15.51 2.84 -6.76
C ASN A 137 -14.55 3.93 -7.24
N TYR A 138 -14.44 4.98 -6.43
CA TYR A 138 -13.46 6.07 -6.51
C TYR A 138 -12.33 5.87 -5.51
N GLY A 139 -11.85 4.64 -5.37
CA GLY A 139 -10.58 4.33 -4.73
C GLY A 139 -9.43 4.72 -5.63
N ILE A 140 -8.67 5.75 -5.25
CA ILE A 140 -7.57 6.29 -6.07
C ILE A 140 -6.23 6.04 -5.34
N PRO A 141 -5.44 5.03 -5.77
CA PRO A 141 -4.12 4.78 -5.18
C PRO A 141 -3.23 6.03 -5.24
N GLY A 142 -2.57 6.35 -4.12
CA GLY A 142 -1.68 7.50 -3.99
C GLY A 142 -2.35 8.86 -3.80
N ALA A 143 -3.70 8.95 -3.81
CA ALA A 143 -4.37 10.20 -3.51
C ALA A 143 -4.21 10.61 -2.03
N LYS A 144 -3.81 11.87 -1.79
CA LYS A 144 -3.85 12.58 -0.51
C LYS A 144 -5.22 13.27 -0.36
N SER A 145 -5.59 13.72 0.83
CA SER A 145 -6.94 14.25 1.08
C SER A 145 -7.30 15.42 0.16
N PHE A 146 -6.36 16.33 -0.08
CA PHE A 146 -6.60 17.53 -0.88
C PHE A 146 -6.71 17.25 -2.39
N HIS A 147 -6.20 16.11 -2.87
CA HIS A 147 -6.32 15.72 -4.28
C HIS A 147 -7.77 15.47 -4.69
N LEU A 148 -8.65 15.07 -3.76
CA LEU A 148 -10.03 14.70 -4.08
C LEU A 148 -10.83 15.83 -4.74
N GLY A 149 -10.53 17.07 -4.38
CA GLY A 149 -11.21 18.27 -4.84
C GLY A 149 -10.47 19.05 -5.93
N ILE A 150 -9.33 18.57 -6.44
CA ILE A 150 -8.49 19.33 -7.38
C ILE A 150 -8.86 19.05 -8.84
N PRO A 151 -9.33 20.05 -9.60
CA PRO A 151 -9.48 19.94 -11.05
C PRO A 151 -8.12 19.67 -11.71
N GLY A 152 -8.09 18.74 -12.66
CA GLY A 152 -6.85 18.37 -13.34
C GLY A 152 -6.03 17.28 -12.63
N TYR A 153 -6.46 16.79 -11.46
CA TYR A 153 -5.76 15.68 -10.79
C TYR A 153 -5.69 14.40 -11.65
N ALA A 154 -6.63 14.24 -12.58
CA ALA A 154 -6.64 13.16 -13.57
C ALA A 154 -5.34 13.08 -14.40
N SER A 155 -4.67 14.21 -14.68
CA SER A 155 -3.38 14.20 -15.39
C SER A 155 -2.19 13.86 -14.50
N LEU A 156 -2.35 13.92 -13.18
CA LEU A 156 -1.30 13.65 -12.19
C LEU A 156 -1.40 12.24 -11.60
N ASN A 157 -2.57 11.60 -11.71
CA ASN A 157 -2.79 10.25 -11.22
C ASN A 157 -3.41 9.37 -12.33
N PRO A 158 -2.65 8.40 -12.88
CA PRO A 158 -3.14 7.58 -13.99
C PRO A 158 -4.35 6.72 -13.61
N TYR A 159 -4.53 6.36 -12.33
CA TYR A 159 -5.71 5.61 -11.89
C TYR A 159 -6.98 6.45 -11.97
N PHE A 160 -6.94 7.72 -11.53
CA PHE A 160 -8.08 8.62 -11.71
C PHE A 160 -8.25 9.03 -13.18
N GLY A 161 -7.16 9.29 -13.90
CA GLY A 161 -7.21 9.62 -15.34
C GLY A 161 -7.96 8.58 -16.18
N ARG A 162 -7.87 7.30 -15.80
CA ARG A 162 -8.63 6.21 -16.45
C ARG A 162 -10.13 6.28 -16.27
N MET A 163 -10.65 6.96 -15.26
CA MET A 163 -12.09 6.96 -14.94
C MET A 163 -12.74 8.35 -14.88
N ALA A 164 -11.92 9.41 -14.92
CA ALA A 164 -12.37 10.78 -14.78
C ALA A 164 -13.35 11.18 -15.89
N SER A 165 -14.50 11.76 -15.55
CA SER A 165 -15.54 12.13 -16.53
C SER A 165 -15.09 13.19 -17.54
N SER A 166 -14.07 13.97 -17.18
CA SER A 166 -13.40 14.95 -18.04
C SER A 166 -11.98 15.25 -17.52
N PRO A 167 -11.11 15.87 -18.33
CA PRO A 167 -9.76 16.26 -17.90
C PRO A 167 -9.73 17.17 -16.66
N THR A 168 -10.81 17.92 -16.41
CA THR A 168 -10.94 18.86 -15.28
C THR A 168 -11.86 18.33 -14.18
N ALA A 169 -12.32 17.08 -14.27
CA ALA A 169 -13.12 16.47 -13.22
C ALA A 169 -12.33 16.38 -11.91
N THR A 170 -13.05 16.39 -10.79
CA THR A 170 -12.51 16.11 -9.46
C THR A 170 -12.99 14.74 -9.02
N VAL A 171 -12.21 14.03 -8.21
CA VAL A 171 -12.59 12.70 -7.71
C VAL A 171 -13.92 12.78 -6.98
N ILE A 172 -14.07 13.77 -6.10
CA ILE A 172 -15.30 13.95 -5.32
C ILE A 172 -16.47 14.40 -6.20
N GLY A 173 -16.23 15.20 -7.23
CA GLY A 173 -17.25 15.64 -8.17
C GLY A 173 -17.84 14.47 -8.95
N ASP A 174 -16.99 13.60 -9.49
CA ASP A 174 -17.42 12.41 -10.21
C ASP A 174 -18.15 11.41 -9.29
N ALA A 175 -17.69 11.25 -8.05
CA ALA A 175 -18.35 10.42 -7.04
C ALA A 175 -19.75 10.92 -6.69
N VAL A 176 -19.92 12.22 -6.45
CA VAL A 176 -21.22 12.85 -6.18
C VAL A 176 -22.14 12.80 -7.39
N ALA A 177 -21.59 12.91 -8.61
CA ALA A 177 -22.35 12.81 -9.85
C ALA A 177 -23.01 11.44 -10.05
N GLN A 178 -22.54 10.39 -9.37
CA GLN A 178 -23.23 9.10 -9.34
C GLN A 178 -24.54 9.14 -8.54
N ASN A 179 -24.80 10.21 -7.78
CA ASN A 179 -25.98 10.40 -6.92
C ASN A 179 -26.15 9.28 -5.87
N PRO A 180 -25.16 9.07 -4.97
CA PRO A 180 -25.19 7.99 -3.98
C PRO A 180 -26.35 8.11 -3.01
N THR A 181 -26.88 6.97 -2.56
CA THR A 181 -27.77 6.87 -1.39
C THR A 181 -27.01 6.42 -0.15
N PHE A 182 -25.93 5.64 -0.35
CA PHE A 182 -24.97 5.28 0.69
C PHE A 182 -23.53 5.47 0.21
N PHE A 183 -22.63 5.92 1.10
CA PHE A 183 -21.21 6.03 0.79
C PHE A 183 -20.27 5.45 1.86
N THR A 184 -19.07 5.06 1.42
CA THR A 184 -17.91 4.92 2.30
C THR A 184 -16.87 5.96 1.90
N LEU A 185 -16.33 6.69 2.89
CA LEU A 185 -15.18 7.58 2.71
C LEU A 185 -14.03 7.02 3.55
N SER A 186 -13.09 6.36 2.89
CA SER A 186 -12.14 5.49 3.58
C SER A 186 -10.67 5.84 3.34
N GLU A 187 -9.88 5.71 4.40
CA GLU A 187 -8.42 5.92 4.42
C GLU A 187 -7.93 7.29 3.90
N ILE A 188 -8.81 8.30 3.89
CA ILE A 188 -8.43 9.68 3.61
C ILE A 188 -7.60 10.21 4.78
N GLY A 189 -6.40 10.70 4.51
CA GLY A 189 -5.40 11.04 5.54
C GLY A 189 -4.22 10.07 5.59
N GLY A 190 -4.35 8.86 5.03
CA GLY A 190 -3.24 7.90 5.02
C GLY A 190 -2.07 8.38 4.20
N ASN A 191 -2.29 8.66 2.92
CA ASN A 191 -1.22 9.14 2.02
C ASN A 191 -0.74 10.55 2.36
N ASP A 192 -1.51 11.32 3.13
CA ASP A 192 -1.12 12.64 3.62
C ASP A 192 0.15 12.59 4.49
N VAL A 193 0.43 11.44 5.13
CA VAL A 193 1.64 11.18 5.93
C VAL A 193 2.47 10.01 5.39
N LEU A 194 1.82 8.98 4.81
CA LEU A 194 2.50 7.75 4.41
C LEU A 194 3.59 7.98 3.37
N SER A 195 3.39 8.88 2.39
CA SER A 195 4.39 9.09 1.34
C SER A 195 5.72 9.61 1.90
N TYR A 196 5.67 10.50 2.89
CA TYR A 196 6.84 10.97 3.64
C TYR A 196 7.58 9.81 4.31
N ALA A 197 6.84 8.97 5.04
CA ALA A 197 7.44 7.89 5.81
C ALA A 197 8.07 6.81 4.90
N THR A 198 7.37 6.41 3.82
CA THR A 198 7.88 5.41 2.87
C THR A 198 9.00 5.93 1.98
N SER A 199 9.19 7.25 1.87
CA SER A 199 10.29 7.85 1.12
C SER A 199 11.56 8.04 1.95
N GLY A 200 11.59 7.53 3.19
CA GLY A 200 12.69 7.73 4.13
C GLY A 200 12.74 9.12 4.75
N GLY A 201 11.62 9.86 4.75
CA GLY A 201 11.53 11.19 5.35
C GLY A 201 12.07 12.33 4.48
N THR A 202 12.12 12.12 3.17
CA THR A 202 12.68 13.10 2.20
C THR A 202 11.75 14.28 1.86
N GLY A 203 10.50 14.27 2.34
CA GLY A 203 9.57 15.39 2.17
C GLY A 203 9.71 16.47 3.24
N VAL A 204 8.80 17.44 3.23
CA VAL A 204 8.71 18.52 4.21
C VAL A 204 7.40 18.40 5.00
N ASP A 205 7.45 18.67 6.30
CA ASP A 205 6.24 18.92 7.09
C ASP A 205 5.67 20.31 6.75
N GLN A 206 4.51 20.33 6.09
CA GLN A 206 3.89 21.56 5.62
C GLN A 206 3.03 22.26 6.67
N THR A 207 3.15 21.90 7.96
CA THR A 207 2.45 22.57 9.05
C THR A 207 2.61 24.11 8.97
N GLY A 208 1.50 24.82 8.84
CA GLY A 208 1.40 26.27 8.68
C GLY A 208 1.34 26.77 7.22
N ASN A 209 1.62 25.92 6.23
CA ASN A 209 1.52 26.26 4.81
C ASN A 209 0.15 25.83 4.26
N LEU A 210 -0.78 26.77 4.12
CA LEU A 210 -2.14 26.48 3.64
C LEU A 210 -2.28 26.34 2.12
N ASN A 211 -1.18 26.38 1.36
CA ASN A 211 -1.19 26.30 -0.10
C ASN A 211 -0.68 24.93 -0.61
N PRO A 212 -1.56 23.93 -0.80
CA PRO A 212 -1.15 22.59 -1.25
C PRO A 212 -0.53 22.57 -2.65
N ALA A 213 -0.72 23.62 -3.47
CA ALA A 213 -0.07 23.70 -4.78
C ALA A 213 1.46 23.85 -4.70
N THR A 214 2.00 24.12 -3.51
CA THR A 214 3.45 24.20 -3.24
C THR A 214 4.05 22.91 -2.70
N TYR A 215 3.22 21.89 -2.42
CA TYR A 215 3.68 20.67 -1.76
C TYR A 215 4.38 19.74 -2.76
N GLY A 216 5.47 19.14 -2.31
CA GLY A 216 6.08 17.98 -2.95
C GLY A 216 5.27 16.69 -2.75
N VAL A 217 5.55 15.70 -3.58
CA VAL A 217 4.85 14.39 -3.55
C VAL A 217 5.03 13.64 -2.21
N ASN A 218 6.17 13.85 -1.55
CA ASN A 218 6.51 13.21 -0.28
C ASN A 218 6.20 14.08 0.94
N ASP A 219 5.62 15.27 0.75
CA ASP A 219 5.39 16.19 1.87
C ASP A 219 4.23 15.74 2.76
N ILE A 220 4.36 16.02 4.06
CA ILE A 220 3.27 15.84 5.02
C ILE A 220 2.28 16.99 4.82
N THR A 221 1.00 16.66 4.71
CA THR A 221 -0.06 17.66 4.48
C THR A 221 -0.33 18.46 5.75
N ASP A 222 -0.49 19.79 5.61
CA ASP A 222 -0.90 20.64 6.73
C ASP A 222 -2.22 20.16 7.36
N PRO A 223 -2.33 20.10 8.70
CA PRO A 223 -3.55 19.65 9.36
C PRO A 223 -4.82 20.43 9.01
N ASN A 224 -4.73 21.74 8.73
CA ASN A 224 -5.90 22.55 8.33
C ASN A 224 -6.29 22.28 6.87
N VAL A 225 -5.31 22.07 5.98
CA VAL A 225 -5.59 21.64 4.60
C VAL A 225 -6.26 20.27 4.58
N PHE A 226 -5.79 19.33 5.41
CA PHE A 226 -6.46 18.05 5.61
C PHE A 226 -7.89 18.23 6.09
N ALA A 227 -8.09 18.97 7.19
CA ALA A 227 -9.40 19.18 7.81
C ALA A 227 -10.40 19.83 6.84
N ALA A 228 -9.96 20.84 6.08
CA ALA A 228 -10.79 21.51 5.07
C ALA A 228 -11.16 20.57 3.93
N SER A 229 -10.20 19.79 3.41
CA SER A 229 -10.43 18.86 2.31
C SER A 229 -11.37 17.71 2.71
N PHE A 230 -11.15 17.14 3.90
CA PHE A 230 -11.98 16.06 4.43
C PHE A 230 -13.41 16.54 4.69
N SER A 231 -13.58 17.71 5.32
CA SER A 231 -14.90 18.29 5.58
C SER A 231 -15.63 18.58 4.27
N ALA A 232 -14.95 19.17 3.28
CA ALA A 232 -15.53 19.43 1.96
C ALA A 232 -15.97 18.14 1.25
N ALA A 233 -15.22 17.04 1.39
CA ALA A 233 -15.60 15.75 0.82
C ALA A 233 -16.85 15.17 1.48
N VAL A 234 -16.93 15.22 2.82
CA VAL A 234 -18.12 14.78 3.57
C VAL A 234 -19.34 15.64 3.24
N ASP A 235 -19.18 16.96 3.20
CA ASP A 235 -20.25 17.89 2.84
C ASP A 235 -20.77 17.61 1.43
N ALA A 236 -19.87 17.39 0.45
CA ALA A 236 -20.24 17.08 -0.92
C ALA A 236 -21.01 15.76 -1.05
N LEU A 237 -20.55 14.70 -0.38
CA LEU A 237 -21.21 13.38 -0.40
C LEU A 237 -22.59 13.41 0.27
N THR A 238 -22.77 14.24 1.30
CA THR A 238 -24.01 14.33 2.08
C THR A 238 -24.99 15.39 1.57
N ALA A 239 -24.55 16.27 0.65
CA ALA A 239 -25.34 17.40 0.13
C ALA A 239 -26.71 16.99 -0.45
N ASN A 240 -26.79 15.81 -1.06
CA ASN A 240 -28.02 15.26 -1.65
C ASN A 240 -28.72 14.22 -0.75
N GLY A 241 -28.37 14.17 0.54
CA GLY A 241 -29.04 13.33 1.53
C GLY A 241 -28.45 11.93 1.72
N ALA A 242 -27.39 11.58 1.00
CA ALA A 242 -26.71 10.30 1.17
C ALA A 242 -26.23 10.13 2.62
N LYS A 243 -26.38 8.93 3.16
CA LYS A 243 -25.77 8.53 4.43
C LYS A 243 -24.49 7.76 4.15
N GLY A 244 -23.62 7.60 5.14
CA GLY A 244 -22.40 6.87 4.90
C GLY A 244 -21.56 6.67 6.12
N VAL A 245 -20.45 5.98 5.91
CA VAL A 245 -19.45 5.69 6.92
C VAL A 245 -18.15 6.39 6.53
N VAL A 246 -17.58 7.10 7.49
CA VAL A 246 -16.20 7.59 7.41
C VAL A 246 -15.34 6.70 8.29
N THR A 247 -14.12 6.39 7.84
CA THR A 247 -13.18 5.55 8.61
C THR A 247 -12.03 6.39 9.15
N ASN A 248 -11.39 5.90 10.21
CA ASN A 248 -10.09 6.38 10.62
C ASN A 248 -8.99 5.74 9.75
N VAL A 249 -7.76 6.18 9.96
CA VAL A 249 -6.58 5.61 9.28
C VAL A 249 -5.82 4.74 10.29
N PRO A 250 -5.34 3.54 9.91
CA PRO A 250 -4.44 2.77 10.76
C PRO A 250 -3.13 3.52 10.99
N TYR A 251 -2.43 3.19 12.08
CA TYR A 251 -1.10 3.72 12.33
C TYR A 251 -0.15 3.27 11.22
N ILE A 252 0.45 4.20 10.50
CA ILE A 252 1.38 3.85 9.41
C ILE A 252 2.56 3.03 9.92
N THR A 253 2.99 3.24 11.16
CA THR A 253 4.09 2.53 11.81
C THR A 253 3.79 1.05 12.09
N SER A 254 2.53 0.62 12.03
CA SER A 254 2.17 -0.80 12.14
C SER A 254 2.18 -1.54 10.80
N LEU A 255 2.43 -0.85 9.68
CA LEU A 255 2.52 -1.49 8.38
C LEU A 255 3.81 -2.31 8.26
N ALA A 256 3.72 -3.45 7.56
CA ALA A 256 4.85 -4.35 7.34
C ALA A 256 6.09 -3.63 6.75
N HIS A 257 5.88 -2.57 5.97
CA HIS A 257 6.96 -1.72 5.47
C HIS A 257 7.89 -1.20 6.58
N PHE A 258 7.35 -0.88 7.77
CA PHE A 258 8.12 -0.34 8.90
C PHE A 258 8.48 -1.37 9.97
N THR A 259 7.90 -2.57 9.91
CA THR A 259 8.10 -3.60 10.95
C THR A 259 8.86 -4.84 10.46
N THR A 260 8.99 -5.05 9.15
CA THR A 260 9.60 -6.28 8.59
C THR A 260 11.12 -6.26 8.67
N VAL A 261 11.75 -5.12 8.37
CA VAL A 261 13.21 -4.95 8.48
C VAL A 261 13.48 -4.14 9.75
N PRO A 262 14.14 -4.72 10.77
CA PRO A 262 14.48 -3.97 11.97
C PRO A 262 15.54 -2.90 11.66
N HIS A 263 15.64 -1.90 12.52
CA HIS A 263 16.68 -0.86 12.43
C HIS A 263 18.10 -1.45 12.39
N ASN A 264 18.34 -2.56 13.08
CA ASN A 264 19.61 -3.26 13.16
C ASN A 264 19.52 -4.69 12.60
N PRO A 265 19.50 -4.86 11.26
CA PRO A 265 19.30 -6.18 10.65
C PRO A 265 20.59 -7.01 10.57
N LEU A 266 21.77 -6.46 10.88
CA LEU A 266 23.05 -7.16 10.73
C LEU A 266 23.36 -7.99 11.98
N ASP A 267 23.02 -9.27 11.96
CA ASP A 267 23.27 -10.21 13.05
C ASP A 267 24.75 -10.66 13.08
N PRO A 268 25.50 -10.45 14.18
CA PRO A 268 26.91 -10.86 14.27
C PRO A 268 27.14 -12.37 14.20
N THR A 269 26.10 -13.19 14.37
CA THR A 269 26.17 -14.65 14.21
C THR A 269 26.05 -15.10 12.76
N ASN A 270 25.69 -14.20 11.84
CA ASN A 270 25.62 -14.50 10.42
C ASN A 270 27.03 -14.86 9.89
N PRO A 271 27.21 -16.02 9.24
CA PRO A 271 28.52 -16.51 8.82
C PRO A 271 29.19 -15.65 7.74
N ASP A 272 28.42 -14.86 6.99
CA ASP A 272 28.93 -13.93 5.99
C ASP A 272 29.28 -12.57 6.60
N PHE A 273 28.60 -12.12 7.66
CA PHE A 273 28.83 -10.81 8.28
C PHE A 273 29.76 -10.86 9.51
N GLY A 274 29.52 -11.78 10.45
CA GLY A 274 30.25 -11.88 11.72
C GLY A 274 31.78 -11.86 11.57
N PRO A 275 32.37 -12.71 10.71
CA PRO A 275 33.81 -12.72 10.46
C PRO A 275 34.37 -11.42 9.87
N GLN A 276 33.53 -10.57 9.26
CA GLN A 276 33.94 -9.28 8.70
C GLN A 276 34.00 -8.16 9.74
N ILE A 277 33.34 -8.30 10.89
CA ILE A 277 33.19 -7.24 11.90
C ILE A 277 34.53 -6.63 12.33
N PRO A 278 35.59 -7.41 12.65
CA PRO A 278 36.88 -6.83 13.05
C PRO A 278 37.52 -5.97 11.95
N LEU A 279 37.43 -6.42 10.69
CA LEU A 279 37.95 -5.68 9.54
C LEU A 279 37.14 -4.39 9.31
N LEU A 280 35.81 -4.49 9.33
CA LEU A 280 34.92 -3.34 9.19
C LEU A 280 35.17 -2.31 10.29
N ASN A 281 35.29 -2.73 11.56
CA ASN A 281 35.59 -1.83 12.67
C ASN A 281 37.00 -1.20 12.56
N SER A 282 37.98 -1.89 11.97
CA SER A 282 39.28 -1.28 11.66
C SER A 282 39.17 -0.17 10.60
N ILE A 283 38.40 -0.43 9.54
CA ILE A 283 38.16 0.53 8.44
C ILE A 283 37.37 1.73 8.94
N PHE A 284 36.19 1.49 9.52
CA PHE A 284 35.33 2.54 10.03
C PHE A 284 35.92 3.24 11.25
N GLY A 285 36.74 2.57 12.07
CA GLY A 285 37.50 3.21 13.13
C GLY A 285 38.42 4.33 12.63
N SER A 286 39.04 4.14 11.45
CA SER A 286 39.85 5.18 10.79
C SER A 286 38.98 6.35 10.30
N ILE A 287 37.80 6.04 9.74
CA ILE A 287 36.83 7.05 9.27
C ILE A 287 36.24 7.83 10.45
N ASN A 288 35.95 7.17 11.57
CA ASN A 288 35.36 7.79 12.77
C ASN A 288 36.27 8.88 13.35
N GLN A 289 37.59 8.75 13.25
CA GLN A 289 38.51 9.81 13.66
C GLN A 289 38.34 11.09 12.82
N ILE A 290 37.92 10.96 11.56
CA ILE A 290 37.64 12.09 10.68
C ILE A 290 36.34 12.76 11.10
N TYR A 291 35.29 11.97 11.38
CA TYR A 291 34.03 12.49 11.93
C TYR A 291 34.25 13.25 13.23
N VAL A 292 35.06 12.72 14.15
CA VAL A 292 35.46 13.44 15.37
C VAL A 292 36.21 14.74 15.03
N ALA A 293 37.17 14.72 14.09
CA ALA A 293 37.98 15.87 13.73
C ALA A 293 37.18 17.01 13.08
N ILE A 294 36.11 16.70 12.36
CA ILE A 294 35.20 17.69 11.76
C ILE A 294 34.06 18.11 12.70
N GLY A 295 34.01 17.56 13.92
CA GLY A 295 33.01 17.91 14.93
C GLY A 295 31.67 17.17 14.83
N GLU A 296 31.61 16.05 14.12
CA GLU A 296 30.41 15.23 13.89
C GLU A 296 30.54 13.80 14.47
N PRO A 297 31.00 13.62 15.73
CA PRO A 297 31.31 12.30 16.30
C PRO A 297 30.10 11.34 16.35
N GLU A 298 28.88 11.86 16.36
CA GLU A 298 27.63 11.10 16.31
C GLU A 298 27.44 10.28 15.03
N ARG A 299 28.21 10.57 13.97
CA ARG A 299 28.20 9.81 12.70
C ARG A 299 29.16 8.61 12.71
N SER A 300 29.78 8.32 13.86
CA SER A 300 30.70 7.19 14.01
C SER A 300 30.00 5.85 13.81
N ILE A 301 30.65 4.96 13.06
CA ILE A 301 30.13 3.63 12.74
C ILE A 301 30.91 2.58 13.54
N VAL A 302 30.20 1.76 14.29
CA VAL A 302 30.76 0.61 15.02
C VAL A 302 29.80 -0.56 14.89
N PHE A 303 30.31 -1.70 14.44
CA PHE A 303 29.58 -2.96 14.40
C PHE A 303 29.82 -3.74 15.69
N SER A 304 28.76 -4.21 16.33
CA SER A 304 28.83 -5.02 17.55
C SER A 304 29.09 -6.48 17.22
N GLU A 305 30.02 -7.11 17.95
CA GLU A 305 30.28 -8.56 17.87
C GLU A 305 29.28 -9.39 18.69
N THR A 306 28.42 -8.73 19.47
CA THR A 306 27.52 -9.40 20.44
C THR A 306 26.05 -9.06 20.26
N GLU A 307 25.74 -8.00 19.51
CA GLU A 307 24.38 -7.52 19.25
C GLU A 307 24.23 -7.18 17.77
N ALA A 308 22.99 -7.20 17.27
CA ALA A 308 22.73 -6.84 15.88
C ALA A 308 23.04 -5.36 15.61
N SER A 309 23.66 -5.09 14.46
CA SER A 309 24.14 -3.76 14.06
C SER A 309 23.28 -3.13 12.96
N PRO A 310 23.19 -1.79 12.90
CA PRO A 310 22.51 -1.09 11.80
C PRO A 310 23.28 -1.20 10.48
N VAL A 311 22.55 -1.05 9.37
CA VAL A 311 23.16 -0.87 8.05
C VAL A 311 23.81 0.49 7.94
N VAL A 312 24.88 0.59 7.15
CA VAL A 312 25.51 1.86 6.81
C VAL A 312 24.76 2.48 5.64
N ILE A 313 24.36 3.74 5.80
CA ILE A 313 23.69 4.54 4.78
C ILE A 313 24.59 5.70 4.35
N ARG A 314 24.48 6.12 3.09
CA ARG A 314 25.15 7.33 2.62
C ARG A 314 24.44 8.54 3.21
N ASP A 315 25.21 9.38 3.89
CA ASP A 315 24.70 10.62 4.45
C ASP A 315 24.68 11.73 3.39
N GLU A 316 23.49 12.19 3.02
CA GLU A 316 23.31 13.25 2.03
C GLU A 316 23.37 14.66 2.64
N TYR A 317 23.31 14.77 3.97
CA TYR A 317 23.33 16.04 4.69
C TYR A 317 24.72 16.41 5.20
N LEU A 318 25.59 15.41 5.37
CA LEU A 318 26.98 15.65 5.70
C LEU A 318 27.69 16.34 4.53
N THR A 319 28.43 17.41 4.82
CA THR A 319 29.32 18.04 3.83
C THR A 319 30.27 16.99 3.26
N ASP A 320 30.51 17.00 1.95
CA ASP A 320 31.37 16.00 1.31
C ASP A 320 32.78 15.99 1.92
N VAL A 321 33.06 14.90 2.64
CA VAL A 321 34.33 14.64 3.32
C VAL A 321 35.16 13.57 2.61
N SER A 322 34.81 13.23 1.36
CA SER A 322 35.49 12.17 0.61
C SER A 322 36.98 12.45 0.45
N ALA A 323 37.37 13.71 0.25
CA ALA A 323 38.78 14.09 0.13
C ALA A 323 39.56 13.87 1.44
N GLN A 324 38.95 14.19 2.58
CA GLN A 324 39.49 14.00 3.91
C GLN A 324 39.62 12.50 4.22
N ILE A 325 38.59 11.72 3.87
CA ILE A 325 38.59 10.26 3.96
C ILE A 325 39.72 9.68 3.10
N THR A 326 39.79 10.01 1.81
CA THR A 326 40.84 9.51 0.92
C THR A 326 42.23 9.88 1.43
N GLY A 327 42.46 11.13 1.85
CA GLY A 327 43.74 11.58 2.39
C GLY A 327 44.15 10.82 3.65
N ALA A 328 43.23 10.63 4.59
CA ALA A 328 43.49 9.90 5.83
C ALA A 328 43.76 8.41 5.59
N LEU A 329 42.98 7.77 4.71
CA LEU A 329 43.16 6.35 4.38
C LEU A 329 44.48 6.10 3.64
N MET A 330 44.86 6.97 2.70
CA MET A 330 46.17 6.90 2.02
C MET A 330 47.36 7.11 2.96
N ALA A 331 47.18 7.88 4.02
CA ALA A 331 48.21 8.13 5.00
C ALA A 331 48.31 7.01 6.06
N SER A 332 47.32 6.11 6.13
CA SER A 332 47.29 5.05 7.13
C SER A 332 48.20 3.88 6.72
N PRO A 333 49.25 3.57 7.51
CA PRO A 333 50.14 2.43 7.24
C PRO A 333 49.49 1.07 7.50
N THR A 334 48.25 1.07 8.01
CA THR A 334 47.49 -0.12 8.41
C THR A 334 46.25 -0.36 7.54
N PHE A 335 45.94 0.57 6.63
CA PHE A 335 44.82 0.40 5.73
C PHE A 335 45.21 -0.58 4.60
N PRO A 336 44.38 -1.61 4.29
CA PRO A 336 44.68 -2.53 3.19
C PRO A 336 44.82 -1.75 1.88
N ALA A 337 45.91 -2.00 1.15
CA ALA A 337 46.13 -1.44 -0.19
C ALA A 337 45.20 -2.09 -1.23
#